data_AF-A0A402A4N7-F1
#
_entry.id   AF-A0A402A4N7-F1
#
_cell.length_a   1.000
_cell.length_b   1.000
_cell.length_c   1.000
_cell.angle_alpha   90.00
_cell.angle_beta   90.00
_cell.angle_gamma   90.00
#
_symmetry.space_group_name_H-M   'P 1'
#
loop_
_entity.id
_entity.type
_entity.pdbx_description
1 polymer ?
#
loop_
_entity_poly.entity_id
_entity_poly.type
_entity_poly.pdbx_seq_one_letter_code
_entity_poly.pdbx_strand_id
1 'polypeptide(L)'
;MNSKHQSLVMVVGTDFMASYLPSTSDPAVASQLSAKYTSESDSNGATESSQLLTIQITAGTKDISYAMKQILLGDQAYLQGNSGVWYVLDASALNDSSNNPFAIGTNSLTDPGSMGLDALTGTLTDHKIEVLNGKKLRHITSTLNKDQVINEMGSSDTPFVHSVTGANVDIWIDEATKYLYKIDYKVLTDASAPVVAGQPQGFEVIANFSNFNKLVNFTVPTNPQPATNVKQVLQ
;
A
#
# COMPACT_ATOMS: atom_id res chain seq x y z
N MET A 1 -22.86 -2.51 22.03
CA MET A 1 -22.69 -2.59 20.56
C MET A 1 -21.25 -2.97 20.31
N ASN A 2 -20.98 -4.19 19.86
CA ASN A 2 -19.63 -4.66 19.57
C ASN A 2 -19.23 -4.14 18.19
N SER A 3 -18.55 -2.99 18.15
CA SER A 3 -17.85 -2.55 16.95
C SER A 3 -16.66 -3.48 16.74
N LYS A 4 -16.73 -4.37 15.75
CA LYS A 4 -15.55 -5.08 15.25
C LYS A 4 -14.76 -4.05 14.43
N HIS A 5 -13.77 -3.42 15.06
CA HIS A 5 -12.76 -2.67 14.34
C HIS A 5 -11.98 -3.67 13.49
N GLN A 6 -12.06 -3.56 12.16
CA GLN A 6 -11.18 -4.30 11.28
C GLN A 6 -9.84 -3.56 11.33
N SER A 7 -8.85 -4.16 11.97
CA SER A 7 -7.48 -3.65 11.90
C SER A 7 -6.99 -3.72 10.46
N LEU A 8 -6.27 -2.69 10.04
CA LEU A 8 -5.34 -2.79 8.91
C LEU A 8 -4.56 -4.10 9.08
N VAL A 9 -4.66 -4.98 8.09
CA VAL A 9 -3.67 -6.05 7.91
C VAL A 9 -2.84 -5.59 6.74
N MET A 10 -1.81 -4.80 7.03
CA MET A 10 -0.80 -4.50 6.03
C MET A 10 0.01 -5.77 5.83
N VAL A 11 -0.52 -6.70 5.01
CA VAL A 11 0.26 -7.84 4.52
C VAL A 11 1.27 -7.25 3.55
N VAL A 12 2.41 -6.82 4.09
CA VAL A 12 3.62 -6.69 3.29
C VAL A 12 3.90 -8.11 2.83
N GLY A 13 3.48 -8.43 1.61
CA GLY A 13 3.77 -9.70 0.96
C GLY A 13 5.28 -9.80 0.83
N THR A 14 5.95 -10.26 1.87
CA THR A 14 7.37 -10.60 1.87
C THR A 14 7.64 -11.63 0.77
N ASP A 15 6.66 -12.51 0.51
CA ASP A 15 6.61 -13.43 -0.62
C ASP A 15 6.43 -12.74 -1.99
N PHE A 16 5.60 -11.69 -2.08
CA PHE A 16 5.47 -10.87 -3.29
C PHE A 16 6.85 -10.29 -3.63
N MET A 17 7.48 -9.58 -2.70
CA MET A 17 8.80 -8.98 -2.92
C MET A 17 9.89 -10.02 -3.25
N ALA A 18 9.93 -11.15 -2.53
CA ALA A 18 10.88 -12.23 -2.80
C ALA A 18 10.73 -12.85 -4.20
N SER A 19 9.52 -12.85 -4.77
CA SER A 19 9.26 -13.38 -6.11
C SER A 19 9.60 -12.43 -7.27
N TYR A 20 9.76 -11.12 -7.01
CA TYR A 20 10.08 -10.09 -8.02
C TYR A 20 11.49 -9.54 -7.94
N LEU A 21 12.27 -9.97 -6.96
CA LEU A 21 13.70 -9.66 -6.92
C LEU A 21 14.43 -10.56 -7.91
N PRO A 22 15.35 -10.01 -8.73
CA PRO A 22 16.25 -10.85 -9.50
C PRO A 22 16.96 -11.81 -8.53
N SER A 23 17.07 -13.09 -8.91
CA SER A 23 17.81 -14.09 -8.13
C SER A 23 19.28 -13.67 -8.10
N THR A 24 19.65 -12.84 -7.14
CA THR A 24 21.00 -12.29 -7.07
C THR A 24 21.80 -13.15 -6.12
N SER A 25 22.73 -13.91 -6.70
CA SER A 25 23.87 -14.50 -5.99
C SER A 25 24.85 -13.44 -5.48
N ASP A 26 24.44 -12.16 -5.41
CA ASP A 26 25.28 -11.03 -5.04
C ASP A 26 24.88 -10.50 -3.65
N PRO A 27 25.64 -10.83 -2.59
CA PRO A 27 25.32 -10.46 -1.22
C PRO A 27 25.33 -8.94 -0.97
N ALA A 28 25.89 -8.12 -1.87
CA ALA A 28 25.86 -6.66 -1.76
C ALA A 28 24.49 -6.05 -2.14
N VAL A 29 23.66 -6.76 -2.90
CA VAL A 29 22.32 -6.30 -3.32
C VAL A 29 21.27 -6.59 -2.25
N ALA A 30 21.52 -7.60 -1.40
CA ALA A 30 20.61 -7.97 -0.32
C ALA A 30 20.54 -6.92 0.80
N SER A 31 21.59 -6.10 1.01
CA SER A 31 21.78 -5.28 2.21
C SER A 31 21.01 -3.96 2.28
N GLN A 32 20.43 -3.49 1.16
CA GLN A 32 19.73 -2.21 1.10
C GLN A 32 18.52 -2.30 0.18
N LEU A 33 17.55 -3.13 0.57
CA LEU A 33 16.27 -3.17 -0.12
C LEU A 33 15.31 -2.14 0.50
N SER A 34 14.80 -1.19 -0.26
CA SER A 34 13.65 -0.38 0.18
C SER A 34 12.52 -0.54 -0.81
N ALA A 35 11.29 -0.52 -0.30
CA ALA A 35 10.09 -0.56 -1.12
C ALA A 35 9.24 0.67 -0.87
N LYS A 36 8.87 1.35 -1.95
CA LYS A 36 7.93 2.46 -1.95
C LYS A 36 6.71 2.11 -2.78
N TYR A 37 5.55 2.27 -2.17
CA TYR A 37 4.27 2.02 -2.80
C TYR A 37 3.55 3.35 -2.98
N THR A 38 3.23 3.68 -4.22
CA THR A 38 2.40 4.83 -4.55
C THR A 38 1.11 4.31 -5.15
N SER A 39 -0.03 4.73 -4.59
CA SER A 39 -1.33 4.39 -5.15
C SER A 39 -2.13 5.62 -5.53
N GLU A 40 -2.84 5.48 -6.65
CA GLU A 40 -3.91 6.37 -7.08
C GLU A 40 -5.16 5.51 -7.26
N SER A 41 -6.29 5.99 -6.78
CA SER A 41 -7.52 5.21 -6.84
C SER A 41 -8.74 6.08 -6.99
N ASP A 42 -9.74 5.48 -7.64
CA ASP A 42 -11.08 6.02 -7.79
C ASP A 42 -12.07 4.98 -7.30
N SER A 43 -13.18 5.39 -6.68
CA SER A 43 -14.24 4.47 -6.25
C SER A 43 -15.63 5.06 -6.48
N ASN A 44 -16.58 4.19 -6.78
CA ASN A 44 -18.00 4.47 -6.88
C ASN A 44 -18.78 3.52 -5.96
N GLY A 45 -18.48 3.59 -4.66
CA GLY A 45 -19.04 2.68 -3.66
C GLY A 45 -18.17 1.43 -3.44
N ALA A 46 -18.77 0.40 -2.85
CA ALA A 46 -18.04 -0.78 -2.37
C ALA A 46 -17.67 -1.80 -3.45
N THR A 47 -18.32 -1.77 -4.62
CA THR A 47 -18.19 -2.80 -5.66
C THR A 47 -17.57 -2.30 -6.95
N GLU A 48 -17.24 -1.00 -7.01
CA GLU A 48 -16.70 -0.36 -8.20
C GLU A 48 -15.52 0.52 -7.82
N SER A 49 -14.34 0.17 -8.31
CA SER A 49 -13.14 0.97 -8.10
C SER A 49 -12.11 0.73 -9.18
N SER A 50 -11.15 1.65 -9.28
CA SER A 50 -9.91 1.41 -10.00
C SER A 50 -8.73 1.84 -9.17
N GLN A 51 -7.62 1.14 -9.33
CA GLN A 51 -6.37 1.46 -8.66
C GLN A 51 -5.21 1.37 -9.65
N LEU A 52 -4.37 2.40 -9.66
CA LEU A 52 -3.01 2.34 -10.20
C LEU A 52 -2.06 2.19 -9.01
N LEU A 53 -1.29 1.12 -9.01
CA LEU A 53 -0.27 0.84 -8.01
C LEU A 53 1.11 0.87 -8.66
N THR A 54 1.97 1.75 -8.16
CA THR A 54 3.38 1.78 -8.53
C THR A 54 4.21 1.28 -7.36
N ILE A 55 5.07 0.30 -7.62
CA ILE A 55 6.01 -0.26 -6.65
C ILE A 55 7.41 0.07 -7.12
N GLN A 56 8.13 0.86 -6.34
CA GLN A 56 9.54 1.16 -6.54
C GLN A 56 10.35 0.36 -5.54
N ILE A 57 11.33 -0.39 -6.04
CA ILE A 57 12.26 -1.17 -5.24
C ILE A 57 13.66 -0.63 -5.53
N THR A 58 14.32 -0.12 -4.49
CA THR A 58 15.75 0.23 -4.57
C THR A 58 16.54 -0.90 -3.94
N ALA A 59 17.54 -1.41 -4.67
CA ALA A 59 18.44 -2.47 -4.23
C ALA A 59 19.90 -2.07 -4.50
N GLY A 60 20.55 -1.48 -3.49
CA GLY A 60 21.87 -0.86 -3.66
C GLY A 60 21.81 0.33 -4.62
N THR A 61 22.45 0.22 -5.79
CA THR A 61 22.45 1.27 -6.84
C THR A 61 21.42 1.03 -7.96
N LYS A 62 20.58 -0.01 -7.84
CA LYS A 62 19.57 -0.34 -8.83
C LYS A 62 18.19 0.06 -8.35
N ASP A 63 17.48 0.80 -9.18
CA ASP A 63 16.06 1.08 -9.00
C ASP A 63 15.24 0.25 -9.99
N ILE A 64 14.23 -0.44 -9.48
CA ILE A 64 13.28 -1.23 -10.25
C ILE A 64 11.89 -0.67 -9.98
N SER A 65 11.13 -0.39 -11.03
CA SER A 65 9.77 0.15 -10.91
C SER A 65 8.79 -0.77 -11.63
N TYR A 66 7.74 -1.15 -10.93
CA TYR A 66 6.61 -1.91 -11.46
C TYR A 66 5.36 -1.05 -11.40
N ALA A 67 4.60 -0.99 -12.48
CA ALA A 67 3.28 -0.37 -12.51
C ALA A 67 2.23 -1.45 -12.75
N MET A 68 1.19 -1.46 -11.92
CA MET A 68 0.09 -2.41 -12.01
C MET A 68 -1.23 -1.65 -11.92
N LYS A 69 -2.23 -2.13 -12.62
CA LYS A 69 -3.58 -1.56 -12.58
C LYS A 69 -4.59 -2.58 -12.15
N GLN A 70 -5.63 -2.11 -11.50
CA GLN A 70 -6.79 -2.87 -11.13
C GLN A 70 -8.05 -2.09 -11.48
N ILE A 71 -9.08 -2.81 -11.89
CA ILE A 71 -10.47 -2.35 -11.92
C ILE A 71 -11.31 -3.42 -11.21
N LEU A 72 -12.08 -3.03 -10.19
CA LEU A 72 -13.11 -3.84 -9.56
C LEU A 72 -14.46 -3.43 -10.13
N LEU A 73 -15.22 -4.41 -10.63
CA LEU A 73 -16.57 -4.22 -11.16
C LEU A 73 -17.44 -5.41 -10.74
N GLY A 74 -18.20 -5.23 -9.66
CA GLY A 74 -19.02 -6.29 -9.07
C GLY A 74 -18.13 -7.44 -8.59
N ASP A 75 -18.42 -8.65 -9.07
CA ASP A 75 -17.70 -9.87 -8.66
C ASP A 75 -16.41 -10.11 -9.46
N GLN A 76 -16.01 -9.16 -10.31
CA GLN A 76 -14.84 -9.31 -11.17
C GLN A 76 -13.74 -8.31 -10.82
N ALA A 77 -12.51 -8.82 -10.82
CA ALA A 77 -11.30 -8.03 -10.79
C ALA A 77 -10.61 -8.11 -12.15
N TYR A 78 -10.24 -6.95 -12.68
CA TYR A 78 -9.44 -6.82 -13.89
C TYR A 78 -8.09 -6.29 -13.52
N LEU A 79 -7.02 -7.02 -13.84
CA LEU A 79 -5.67 -6.66 -13.45
C LEU A 79 -4.76 -6.52 -14.67
N GLN A 80 -3.90 -5.51 -14.67
CA GLN A 80 -2.87 -5.31 -15.69
C GLN A 80 -1.50 -5.26 -15.00
N GLY A 81 -0.63 -6.21 -15.31
CA GLY A 81 0.77 -6.19 -14.89
C GLY A 81 1.65 -5.37 -15.86
N ASN A 82 2.97 -5.53 -15.74
CA ASN A 82 3.94 -4.78 -16.55
C ASN A 82 3.94 -5.21 -18.04
N SER A 83 3.40 -6.38 -18.36
CA SER A 83 3.22 -6.86 -19.74
C SER A 83 2.18 -6.08 -20.54
N GLY A 84 1.35 -5.26 -19.86
CA GLY A 84 0.26 -4.52 -20.49
C GLY A 84 -0.95 -5.38 -20.88
N VAL A 85 -0.91 -6.69 -20.63
CA VAL A 85 -2.05 -7.59 -20.84
C VAL A 85 -3.03 -7.46 -19.67
N TRP A 86 -4.31 -7.31 -19.98
CA TRP A 86 -5.37 -7.37 -18.98
C TRP A 86 -5.76 -8.80 -18.71
N TYR A 87 -5.92 -9.12 -17.43
CA TYR A 87 -6.43 -10.38 -16.94
C TYR A 87 -7.75 -10.14 -16.20
N VAL A 88 -8.64 -11.13 -16.21
CA VAL A 88 -9.87 -11.14 -15.43
C VAL A 88 -9.89 -12.34 -14.50
N LEU A 89 -10.25 -12.11 -13.25
CA LEU A 89 -10.43 -13.12 -12.21
C LEU A 89 -11.63 -12.74 -11.33
N ASP A 90 -12.11 -13.69 -10.54
CA ASP A 90 -13.12 -13.43 -9.53
C ASP A 90 -12.55 -12.50 -8.44
N ALA A 91 -13.33 -11.52 -7.99
CA ALA A 91 -12.89 -10.56 -6.98
C ALA A 91 -12.55 -11.26 -5.65
N SER A 92 -13.17 -12.39 -5.32
CA SER A 92 -12.83 -13.17 -4.12
C SER A 92 -11.39 -13.69 -4.14
N ALA A 93 -10.81 -13.93 -5.31
CA ALA A 93 -9.42 -14.38 -5.44
C ALA A 93 -8.40 -13.30 -5.00
N LEU A 94 -8.85 -12.06 -4.79
CA LEU A 94 -8.05 -10.99 -4.19
C LEU A 94 -7.97 -11.09 -2.67
N ASN A 95 -9.00 -11.63 -2.02
CA ASN A 95 -9.07 -11.78 -0.57
C ASN A 95 -8.27 -12.98 -0.06
N ASP A 96 -8.19 -14.04 -0.87
CA ASP A 96 -7.50 -15.28 -0.52
C ASP A 96 -5.99 -15.24 -0.75
N SER A 97 -5.47 -14.14 -1.34
CA SER A 97 -4.05 -14.05 -1.66
C SER A 97 -3.31 -13.17 -0.66
N SER A 98 -2.47 -13.80 0.18
CA SER A 98 -1.40 -13.14 0.95
C SER A 98 -0.40 -12.35 0.09
N ASN A 99 -0.56 -12.42 -1.24
CA ASN A 99 0.27 -11.81 -2.26
C ASN A 99 -0.51 -10.79 -3.11
N ASN A 100 -1.69 -10.34 -2.69
CA ASN A 100 -2.42 -9.29 -3.40
C ASN A 100 -1.72 -7.93 -3.19
N PRO A 101 -1.03 -7.35 -4.19
CA PRO A 101 -0.40 -6.05 -4.00
C PRO A 101 -1.44 -4.92 -3.87
N PHE A 102 -2.69 -5.15 -4.33
CA PHE A 102 -3.80 -4.20 -4.24
C PHE A 102 -4.56 -4.28 -2.91
N ALA A 103 -4.16 -5.16 -1.99
CA ALA A 103 -4.72 -5.19 -0.63
C ALA A 103 -4.47 -3.87 0.13
N ILE A 104 -3.46 -3.11 -0.29
CA ILE A 104 -3.11 -1.80 0.28
C ILE A 104 -4.16 -0.71 -0.07
N GLY A 105 -5.13 -0.97 -0.96
CA GLY A 105 -6.14 0.04 -1.35
C GLY A 105 -7.58 -0.41 -1.52
N THR A 106 -7.86 -1.70 -1.79
CA THR A 106 -9.21 -2.13 -2.23
C THR A 106 -10.27 -2.18 -1.15
N ASN A 107 -9.93 -2.68 0.03
CA ASN A 107 -10.81 -2.59 1.21
C ASN A 107 -10.59 -1.29 1.99
N SER A 108 -9.62 -0.46 1.56
CA SER A 108 -8.99 0.56 2.41
C SER A 108 -9.60 1.96 2.32
N LEU A 109 -10.16 2.31 1.16
CA LEU A 109 -10.71 3.65 0.92
C LEU A 109 -12.02 3.93 1.66
N THR A 110 -12.76 2.89 2.02
CA THR A 110 -14.05 3.00 2.71
C THR A 110 -13.95 2.80 4.22
N ASP A 111 -12.79 2.38 4.75
CA ASP A 111 -12.56 2.17 6.17
C ASP A 111 -11.31 2.96 6.64
N PRO A 112 -11.49 4.13 7.30
CA PRO A 112 -10.38 4.90 7.86
C PRO A 112 -9.41 4.08 8.75
N GLY A 113 -9.92 3.06 9.47
CA GLY A 113 -9.10 2.20 10.33
C GLY A 113 -8.12 1.34 9.53
N SER A 114 -8.49 0.99 8.30
CA SER A 114 -7.66 0.22 7.38
C SER A 114 -6.62 1.06 6.61
N MET A 115 -6.57 2.39 6.82
CA MET A 115 -5.45 3.23 6.37
C MET A 115 -4.46 3.53 7.50
N GLY A 116 -4.63 2.87 8.66
CA GLY A 116 -3.84 3.18 9.85
C GLY A 116 -4.19 4.54 10.45
N LEU A 117 -5.36 5.12 10.18
CA LEU A 117 -5.76 6.35 10.89
C LEU A 117 -6.14 6.06 12.35
N ASP A 118 -6.60 4.83 12.64
CA ASP A 118 -6.76 4.34 14.01
C ASP A 118 -5.40 4.23 14.74
N ALA A 119 -4.29 4.18 13.99
CA ALA A 119 -2.93 4.23 14.53
C ALA A 119 -2.55 5.58 15.11
N LEU A 120 -3.27 6.67 14.77
CA LEU A 120 -2.96 8.05 15.21
C LEU A 120 -3.18 8.26 16.74
N THR A 121 -3.05 7.19 17.53
CA THR A 121 -2.95 7.14 18.99
C THR A 121 -1.54 7.50 19.50
N GLY A 122 -0.55 7.62 18.61
CA GLY A 122 0.80 8.08 18.92
C GLY A 122 0.91 9.56 19.31
N THR A 123 2.14 10.05 19.44
CA THR A 123 2.37 11.50 19.67
C THR A 123 2.05 12.26 18.39
N LEU A 124 1.14 13.23 18.48
CA LEU A 124 0.74 14.07 17.35
C LEU A 124 1.53 15.38 17.33
N THR A 125 2.07 15.71 16.17
CA THR A 125 2.71 17.00 15.88
C THR A 125 1.91 17.73 14.81
N ASP A 126 1.44 18.94 15.10
CA ASP A 126 0.75 19.81 14.14
C ASP A 126 1.76 20.75 13.47
N HIS A 127 2.02 20.51 12.19
CA HIS A 127 2.93 21.28 11.33
C HIS A 127 2.28 22.54 10.76
N LYS A 128 1.08 22.89 11.23
CA LYS A 128 0.25 24.01 10.77
C LYS A 128 -0.26 23.77 9.35
N ILE A 129 -0.50 24.87 8.64
CA ILE A 129 -1.06 24.84 7.30
C ILE A 129 0.09 24.82 6.29
N GLU A 130 0.04 23.85 5.39
CA GLU A 130 0.94 23.70 4.26
C GLU A 130 0.17 23.82 2.94
N VAL A 131 0.88 24.20 1.87
CA VAL A 131 0.31 24.24 0.53
C VAL A 131 0.72 22.99 -0.23
N LEU A 132 -0.22 22.09 -0.49
CA LEU A 132 -0.03 20.89 -1.30
C LEU A 132 -0.89 21.00 -2.56
N ASN A 133 -0.27 20.91 -3.74
CA ASN A 133 -0.96 21.04 -5.04
C ASN A 133 -1.88 22.27 -5.14
N GLY A 134 -1.43 23.41 -4.58
CA GLY A 134 -2.18 24.67 -4.58
C GLY A 134 -3.31 24.76 -3.53
N LYS A 135 -3.50 23.75 -2.69
CA LYS A 135 -4.50 23.75 -1.61
C LYS A 135 -3.84 23.94 -0.25
N LYS A 136 -4.46 24.74 0.62
CA LYS A 136 -4.05 24.93 2.01
C LYS A 136 -4.61 23.79 2.86
N LEU A 137 -3.74 22.98 3.45
CA LEU A 137 -4.10 21.78 4.20
C LEU A 137 -3.42 21.82 5.57
N ARG A 138 -4.09 21.32 6.61
CA ARG A 138 -3.49 21.04 7.92
C ARG A 138 -2.60 19.79 7.78
N HIS A 139 -1.33 19.93 8.11
CA HIS A 139 -0.37 18.82 8.14
C HIS A 139 -0.18 18.35 9.57
N ILE A 140 -0.39 17.05 9.81
CA ILE A 140 -0.23 16.40 11.12
C ILE A 140 0.66 15.18 10.94
N THR A 141 1.63 15.01 11.83
CA THR A 141 2.46 13.81 11.92
C THR A 141 2.10 13.05 13.19
N SER A 142 1.96 11.73 13.10
CA SER A 142 1.94 10.82 14.24
C SER A 142 3.17 9.92 14.22
N THR A 143 3.81 9.76 15.37
CA THR A 143 4.88 8.76 15.53
C THR A 143 4.34 7.56 16.29
N LEU A 144 4.53 6.38 15.69
CA LEU A 144 4.13 5.08 16.22
C LEU A 144 5.35 4.36 16.78
N ASN A 145 5.18 3.70 17.92
CA ASN A 145 6.20 2.81 18.46
C ASN A 145 6.16 1.44 17.75
N LYS A 146 7.20 0.63 17.97
CA LYS A 146 7.33 -0.72 17.38
C LYS A 146 6.07 -1.58 17.56
N ASP A 147 5.51 -1.63 18.76
CA ASP A 147 4.37 -2.51 19.06
C ASP A 147 3.11 -2.08 18.30
N GLN A 148 2.87 -0.77 18.17
CA GLN A 148 1.77 -0.23 17.37
C GLN A 148 1.91 -0.63 15.90
N VAL A 149 3.10 -0.45 15.32
CA VAL A 149 3.38 -0.84 13.92
C VAL A 149 3.20 -2.34 13.72
N ILE A 150 3.71 -3.18 14.63
CA ILE A 150 3.55 -4.65 14.52
C ILE A 150 2.08 -5.05 14.56
N ASN A 151 1.29 -4.43 15.44
CA ASN A 151 -0.14 -4.69 15.54
C ASN A 151 -0.87 -4.29 14.25
N GLU A 152 -0.52 -3.17 13.62
CA GLU A 152 -1.07 -2.72 12.34
C GLU A 152 -0.63 -3.54 11.13
N MET A 153 0.56 -4.15 11.20
CA MET A 153 0.99 -5.06 10.15
C MET A 153 0.28 -6.40 10.22
N GLY A 154 -0.32 -6.75 11.37
CA GLY A 154 -0.91 -8.07 11.61
C GLY A 154 0.09 -9.23 11.42
N SER A 155 1.39 -8.94 11.46
CA SER A 155 2.43 -9.89 11.09
C SER A 155 2.83 -10.76 12.28
N SER A 156 2.97 -12.06 12.03
CA SER A 156 3.73 -12.98 12.88
C SER A 156 5.22 -12.61 12.86
N ASP A 157 5.97 -13.11 13.84
CA ASP A 157 7.40 -12.93 14.02
C ASP A 157 8.21 -13.19 12.73
N THR A 158 8.59 -12.12 12.01
CA THR A 158 9.44 -12.18 10.81
C THR A 158 10.74 -11.42 11.07
N PRO A 159 11.82 -11.76 10.35
CA PRO A 159 13.05 -10.97 10.42
C PRO A 159 12.86 -9.47 10.11
N PHE A 160 11.90 -9.13 9.24
CA PHE A 160 11.53 -7.74 8.99
C PHE A 160 10.95 -7.07 10.24
N VAL A 161 9.97 -7.71 10.89
CA VAL A 161 9.35 -7.23 12.14
C VAL A 161 10.40 -7.00 13.23
N HIS A 162 11.44 -7.84 13.30
CA HIS A 162 12.55 -7.63 14.23
C HIS A 162 13.32 -6.34 13.97
N SER A 163 13.49 -5.95 12.71
CA SER A 163 14.16 -4.70 12.33
C SER A 163 13.32 -3.44 12.60
N VAL A 164 11.99 -3.55 12.72
CA VAL A 164 11.11 -2.39 12.95
C VAL A 164 11.42 -1.72 14.29
N THR A 165 11.53 -0.39 14.27
CA THR A 165 11.72 0.46 15.45
C THR A 165 10.54 1.40 15.71
N GLY A 166 9.72 1.67 14.69
CA GLY A 166 8.53 2.50 14.77
C GLY A 166 8.03 2.90 13.39
N ALA A 167 7.16 3.90 13.31
CA ALA A 167 6.74 4.51 12.04
C ALA A 167 6.41 5.99 12.22
N ASN A 168 6.45 6.73 11.11
CA ASN A 168 5.86 8.06 11.02
C ASN A 168 4.68 8.02 10.05
N VAL A 169 3.58 8.65 10.45
CA VAL A 169 2.37 8.79 9.64
C VAL A 169 2.08 10.27 9.46
N ASP A 170 2.30 10.78 8.26
CA ASP A 170 1.97 12.15 7.91
C ASP A 170 0.64 12.21 7.16
N ILE A 171 -0.23 13.14 7.56
CA ILE A 171 -1.54 13.34 6.93
C ILE A 171 -1.76 14.81 6.57
N TRP A 172 -2.36 15.04 5.41
CA TRP A 172 -2.76 16.37 4.95
C TRP A 172 -4.27 16.44 4.81
N ILE A 173 -4.92 17.22 5.66
CA ILE A 173 -6.38 17.33 5.76
C ILE A 173 -6.83 18.75 5.42
N ASP A 174 -7.88 18.87 4.61
CA ASP A 174 -8.61 20.13 4.46
C ASP A 174 -9.54 20.32 5.66
N GLU A 175 -9.27 21.33 6.49
CA GLU A 175 -10.05 21.55 7.71
C GLU A 175 -11.51 21.94 7.47
N ALA A 176 -11.83 22.51 6.31
CA ALA A 176 -13.19 22.93 6.00
C ALA A 176 -14.04 21.73 5.55
N THR A 177 -13.49 20.88 4.68
CA THR A 177 -14.21 19.72 4.10
C THR A 177 -13.97 18.41 4.86
N LYS A 178 -12.96 18.37 5.73
CA LYS A 178 -12.46 17.18 6.42
C LYS A 178 -11.93 16.09 5.49
N TYR A 179 -11.68 16.40 4.22
CA TYR A 179 -11.08 15.45 3.30
C TYR A 179 -9.59 15.29 3.57
N LEU A 180 -9.16 14.03 3.67
CA LEU A 180 -7.77 13.62 3.65
C LEU A 180 -7.29 13.67 2.19
N TYR A 181 -6.24 14.45 1.91
CA TYR A 181 -5.66 14.62 0.57
C TYR A 181 -4.41 13.80 0.35
N LYS A 182 -3.67 13.51 1.42
CA LYS A 182 -2.46 12.69 1.37
C LYS A 182 -2.27 11.99 2.70
N ILE A 183 -1.84 10.73 2.63
CA ILE A 183 -1.22 10.01 3.74
C ILE A 183 0.15 9.51 3.28
N ASP A 184 1.13 9.61 4.17
CA ASP A 184 2.49 9.14 3.99
C ASP A 184 2.84 8.28 5.22
N TYR A 185 2.88 6.97 5.06
CA TYR A 185 3.16 6.01 6.13
C TYR A 185 4.57 5.44 5.91
N LYS A 186 5.47 5.72 6.84
CA LYS A 186 6.88 5.32 6.74
C LYS A 186 7.29 4.48 7.92
N VAL A 187 7.53 3.19 7.68
CA VAL A 187 8.11 2.28 8.67
C VAL A 187 9.58 2.62 8.86
N LEU A 188 9.97 2.77 10.12
CA LEU A 188 11.34 2.98 10.55
C LEU A 188 11.93 1.64 10.99
N THR A 189 13.17 1.41 10.59
CA THR A 189 13.91 0.17 10.85
C THR A 189 15.29 0.48 11.43
N ASP A 190 15.86 -0.48 12.14
CA ASP A 190 17.23 -0.45 12.59
C ASP A 190 18.16 -0.93 11.47
N ALA A 191 18.95 -0.01 10.91
CA ALA A 191 19.92 -0.33 9.87
C ALA A 191 21.03 -1.31 10.31
N SER A 192 21.18 -1.54 11.63
CA SER A 192 22.10 -2.53 12.19
C SER A 192 21.49 -3.93 12.35
N ALA A 193 20.18 -4.08 12.09
CA ALA A 193 19.51 -5.37 12.15
C ALA A 193 20.07 -6.35 11.08
N PRO A 194 20.09 -7.67 11.36
CA PRO A 194 20.55 -8.65 10.39
C PRO A 194 19.74 -8.56 9.09
N VAL A 195 20.46 -8.32 7.99
CA VAL A 195 19.84 -8.30 6.66
C VAL A 195 19.44 -9.72 6.28
N VAL A 196 18.15 -9.93 6.05
CA VAL A 196 17.65 -11.15 5.42
C VAL A 196 17.45 -10.91 3.94
N ALA A 197 18.10 -11.74 3.11
CA ALA A 197 17.99 -11.65 1.67
C ALA A 197 16.52 -11.70 1.23
N GLY A 198 16.12 -10.76 0.37
CA GLY A 198 14.76 -10.67 -0.15
C GLY A 198 13.79 -9.87 0.71
N GLN A 199 14.21 -9.32 1.85
CA GLN A 199 13.35 -8.52 2.73
C GLN A 199 13.69 -7.02 2.63
N PRO A 200 12.68 -6.13 2.56
CA PRO A 200 12.91 -4.68 2.64
C PRO A 200 13.48 -4.31 4.01
N GLN A 201 14.50 -3.47 4.03
CA GLN A 201 15.04 -2.78 5.20
C GLN A 201 14.27 -1.49 5.50
N GLY A 202 13.17 -1.21 4.81
CA GLY A 202 12.37 -0.01 5.00
C GLY A 202 11.20 0.00 4.04
N PHE A 203 10.10 0.60 4.47
CA PHE A 203 8.84 0.56 3.75
C PHE A 203 8.13 1.91 3.87
N GLU A 204 7.69 2.44 2.73
CA GLU A 204 6.94 3.68 2.64
C GLU A 204 5.70 3.49 1.76
N VAL A 205 4.54 3.91 2.25
CA VAL A 205 3.27 3.94 1.52
C VAL A 205 2.81 5.38 1.41
N ILE A 206 2.59 5.81 0.17
CA ILE A 206 2.01 7.10 -0.13
C ILE A 206 0.70 6.89 -0.87
N ALA A 207 -0.38 7.44 -0.33
CA ALA A 207 -1.66 7.53 -1.01
C ALA A 207 -2.07 9.00 -1.14
N ASN A 208 -2.44 9.37 -2.36
CA ASN A 208 -2.95 10.70 -2.68
C ASN A 208 -4.44 10.60 -3.03
N PHE A 209 -5.22 11.53 -2.50
CA PHE A 209 -6.66 11.59 -2.70
C PHE A 209 -7.03 12.93 -3.33
N SER A 210 -7.90 12.88 -4.33
CA SER A 210 -8.36 14.07 -5.03
C SER A 210 -9.75 13.84 -5.63
N ASN A 211 -10.29 14.82 -6.34
CA ASN A 211 -11.56 14.67 -7.08
C ASN A 211 -12.76 14.18 -6.22
N PHE A 212 -12.78 14.51 -4.93
CA PHE A 212 -13.85 14.14 -3.99
C PHE A 212 -15.23 14.49 -4.54
N ASN A 213 -16.19 13.57 -4.33
CA ASN A 213 -17.59 13.65 -4.77
C ASN A 213 -17.79 13.79 -6.28
N LYS A 214 -16.79 13.44 -7.10
CA LYS A 214 -16.99 13.31 -8.54
C LYS A 214 -17.39 11.89 -8.88
N LEU A 215 -18.35 11.76 -9.80
CA LEU A 215 -18.70 10.47 -10.38
C LEU A 215 -17.53 9.99 -11.26
N VAL A 216 -17.18 8.72 -11.12
CA VAL A 216 -16.18 8.05 -11.95
C VAL A 216 -16.87 6.92 -12.71
N ASN A 217 -16.54 6.79 -13.99
CA ASN A 217 -17.04 5.70 -14.83
C ASN A 217 -15.91 4.70 -15.07
N PHE A 218 -16.14 3.45 -14.70
CA PHE A 218 -15.21 2.36 -14.96
C PHE A 218 -15.63 1.62 -16.23
N THR A 219 -14.65 1.24 -17.04
CA THR A 219 -14.90 0.47 -18.26
C THR A 219 -14.19 -0.86 -18.19
N VAL A 220 -14.88 -1.91 -18.63
CA VAL A 220 -14.29 -3.24 -18.77
C VAL A 220 -13.20 -3.17 -19.85
N PRO A 221 -11.96 -3.62 -19.57
CA PRO A 221 -10.92 -3.71 -20.57
C PRO A 221 -11.33 -4.61 -21.74
N THR A 222 -10.80 -4.33 -22.94
CA THR A 222 -11.08 -5.16 -24.11
C THR A 222 -10.26 -6.46 -24.07
N ASN A 223 -10.91 -7.60 -24.31
CA ASN A 223 -10.30 -8.94 -24.42
C ASN A 223 -9.39 -9.36 -23.24
N PRO A 224 -9.84 -9.26 -21.98
CA PRO A 224 -9.03 -9.70 -20.85
C PRO A 224 -8.83 -11.22 -20.90
N GLN A 225 -7.63 -11.68 -20.53
CA GLN A 225 -7.31 -13.10 -20.44
C GLN A 225 -7.80 -13.67 -19.10
N PRO A 226 -8.47 -14.83 -19.06
CA PRO A 226 -8.84 -15.45 -17.79
C PRO A 226 -7.60 -15.78 -16.94
N ALA A 227 -7.67 -15.47 -15.65
CA ALA A 227 -6.69 -15.88 -14.66
C ALA A 227 -7.41 -16.48 -13.44
N THR A 228 -6.75 -17.40 -12.73
CA THR A 228 -7.28 -18.02 -11.52
C THR A 228 -6.68 -17.44 -10.25
N ASN A 229 -5.58 -16.69 -10.36
CA ASN A 229 -4.93 -16.04 -9.22
C ASN A 229 -4.07 -14.85 -9.67
N VAL A 230 -3.76 -13.98 -8.70
CA VAL A 230 -2.98 -12.76 -8.92
C VAL A 230 -1.56 -13.05 -9.45
N LYS A 231 -0.92 -14.18 -9.07
CA LYS A 231 0.45 -14.49 -9.51
C LYS A 231 0.58 -14.64 -11.03
N GLN A 232 -0.47 -15.05 -11.72
CA GLN A 232 -0.46 -15.18 -13.19
C GLN A 232 -0.42 -13.83 -13.91
N VAL A 233 -0.94 -12.77 -13.29
CA VAL A 233 -0.98 -11.42 -13.84
C VAL A 233 0.39 -10.73 -13.75
N LEU A 234 1.15 -11.12 -12.74
CA LEU A 234 2.38 -10.46 -12.32
C LEU A 234 3.64 -11.01 -13.02
N GLN A 235 3.51 -12.03 -13.87
CA GLN A 235 4.61 -12.63 -14.65
C GLN A 235 5.00 -11.81 -15.88
#